data_AF-A0A0L0UZ29-F1
#
_entry.id   AF-A0A0L0UZ29-F1
#
_cell.length_a   1.000
_cell.length_b   1.000
_cell.length_c   1.000
_cell.angle_alpha   90.00
_cell.angle_beta   90.00
_cell.angle_gamma   90.00
#
_symmetry.space_group_name_H-M   'P 1'
#
loop_
_entity.id
_entity.type
_entity.pdbx_description
1 polymer ?
#
loop_
_entity_poly.entity_id
_entity_poly.type
_entity_poly.pdbx_seq_one_letter_code
_entity_poly.pdbx_strand_id
1 'polypeptide(L)'
;MCPRKDEREFTHMRYTAATCDPNDFKDERYTLRQVLYEPARRTELFIVMTMYNEDDQLFTRTMHGVMKNVQHLCSRDRSKTWGKDGWKKVVVCIVSDGRSKINSRTLSVLAAMGVYQDGVAKNVG
;
A
#
# COMPACT_ATOMS: atom_id res chain seq x y z
N MET A 1 -13.56 12.31 6.96
CA MET A 1 -14.11 10.97 6.66
C MET A 1 -13.99 10.71 5.17
N CYS A 2 -13.56 9.51 4.74
CA CYS A 2 -13.47 9.18 3.32
C CYS A 2 -14.89 9.18 2.70
N PRO A 3 -15.15 9.95 1.62
CA PRO A 3 -16.49 10.10 1.04
C PRO A 3 -17.01 8.86 0.30
N ARG A 4 -16.16 7.84 0.07
CA ARG A 4 -16.53 6.58 -0.59
C ARG A 4 -16.35 5.45 0.41
N LYS A 5 -17.44 5.02 1.03
CA LYS A 5 -17.41 3.99 2.09
C LYS A 5 -17.79 2.60 1.61
N ASP A 6 -18.37 2.49 0.42
CA ASP A 6 -19.06 1.25 0.02
C ASP A 6 -18.27 0.43 -1.00
N GLU A 7 -17.24 1.01 -1.63
CA GLU A 7 -16.42 0.28 -2.61
C GLU A 7 -15.51 -0.73 -1.90
N ARG A 8 -15.30 -1.91 -2.53
CA ARG A 8 -14.45 -2.99 -1.99
C ARG A 8 -13.05 -2.52 -1.60
N GLU A 9 -12.54 -1.49 -2.27
CA GLU A 9 -11.20 -0.99 -2.01
C GLU A 9 -11.02 -0.24 -0.69
N PHE A 10 -12.13 0.20 -0.08
CA PHE A 10 -12.17 0.89 1.23
C PHE A 10 -12.69 0.00 2.36
N THR A 11 -13.31 -1.14 2.03
CA THR A 11 -13.97 -2.03 3.00
C THR A 11 -13.23 -3.35 3.22
N HIS A 12 -12.44 -3.80 2.23
CA HIS A 12 -11.78 -5.10 2.29
C HIS A 12 -10.26 -4.96 2.22
N MET A 13 -9.59 -5.71 3.09
CA MET A 13 -8.15 -5.97 3.02
C MET A 13 -7.93 -7.34 2.38
N ARG A 14 -6.89 -7.46 1.55
CA ARG A 14 -6.46 -8.75 0.99
C ARG A 14 -5.10 -9.12 1.55
N TYR A 15 -5.03 -10.30 2.15
CA TYR A 15 -3.77 -10.92 2.55
C TYR A 15 -3.40 -12.02 1.55
N THR A 16 -2.13 -12.06 1.17
CA THR A 16 -1.56 -13.11 0.31
C THR A 16 -0.24 -13.55 0.93
N ALA A 17 -0.15 -14.82 1.31
CA ALA A 17 1.11 -15.42 1.73
C ALA A 17 1.89 -15.83 0.48
N ALA A 18 2.81 -14.96 0.03
CA ALA A 18 3.70 -15.27 -1.08
C ALA A 18 4.86 -16.14 -0.59
N THR A 19 5.02 -17.33 -1.17
CA THR A 19 6.06 -18.30 -0.79
C THR A 19 7.05 -18.59 -1.92
N CYS A 20 6.98 -17.85 -3.03
CA CYS A 20 7.88 -17.98 -4.18
C CYS A 20 9.09 -17.05 -4.05
N ASP A 21 10.08 -17.26 -4.92
CA ASP A 21 11.13 -16.26 -5.13
C ASP A 21 10.52 -14.95 -5.68
N PRO A 22 11.05 -13.77 -5.32
CA PRO A 22 10.57 -12.50 -5.86
C PRO A 22 10.62 -12.43 -7.40
N ASN A 23 11.57 -13.10 -8.05
CA ASN A 23 11.67 -13.15 -9.52
C ASN A 23 10.50 -13.92 -10.14
N ASP A 24 10.00 -14.94 -9.43
CA ASP A 24 8.93 -15.81 -9.90
C ASP A 24 7.53 -15.30 -9.52
N PHE A 25 7.43 -14.17 -8.81
CA PHE A 25 6.17 -13.65 -8.26
C PHE A 25 5.02 -13.64 -9.27
N LYS A 26 5.29 -13.13 -10.48
CA LYS A 26 4.27 -13.05 -11.53
C LYS A 26 3.97 -14.43 -12.15
N ASP A 27 5.00 -15.25 -12.33
CA ASP A 27 4.89 -16.55 -12.99
C ASP A 27 4.14 -17.56 -12.09
N GLU A 28 4.33 -17.44 -10.77
CA GLU A 28 3.57 -18.11 -9.71
C GLU A 28 2.18 -17.47 -9.46
N ARG A 29 1.71 -16.63 -10.39
CA ARG A 29 0.37 -16.03 -10.41
C ARG A 29 0.06 -15.08 -9.25
N TYR A 30 1.05 -14.62 -8.51
CA TYR A 30 0.86 -13.52 -7.59
C TYR A 30 0.68 -12.21 -8.35
N THR A 31 -0.08 -11.30 -7.75
CA THR A 31 -0.39 -10.03 -8.40
C THR A 31 -0.69 -8.90 -7.43
N LEU A 32 -0.62 -7.67 -7.93
CA LEU A 32 -0.99 -6.47 -7.19
C LEU A 32 -2.48 -6.17 -7.34
N ARG A 33 -3.08 -5.55 -6.33
CA ARG A 33 -4.52 -5.22 -6.31
C ARG A 33 -4.98 -4.43 -7.55
N GLN A 34 -4.10 -3.64 -8.17
CA GLN A 34 -4.43 -2.80 -9.32
C GLN A 34 -4.98 -3.59 -10.52
N VAL A 35 -4.45 -4.78 -10.80
CA VAL A 35 -4.90 -5.57 -11.96
C VAL A 35 -6.22 -6.30 -11.72
N LEU A 36 -6.69 -6.34 -10.47
CA LEU A 36 -7.92 -7.02 -10.07
C LEU A 36 -9.17 -6.14 -10.22
N TYR A 37 -9.01 -4.87 -10.59
CA TYR A 37 -10.13 -3.99 -10.91
C TYR A 37 -10.64 -4.21 -12.33
N GLU A 38 -11.89 -3.81 -12.57
CA GLU A 38 -12.49 -3.83 -13.89
C GLU A 38 -12.96 -2.40 -14.24
N PRO A 39 -12.36 -1.74 -15.26
CA PRO A 39 -11.18 -2.18 -16.01
C PRO A 39 -9.91 -2.20 -15.14
N ALA A 40 -8.92 -3.00 -15.55
CA ALA A 40 -7.64 -3.12 -14.83
C ALA A 40 -6.97 -1.74 -14.73
N ARG A 41 -6.54 -1.38 -13.51
CA ARG A 41 -5.83 -0.12 -13.27
C ARG A 41 -4.36 -0.30 -13.64
N ARG A 42 -3.83 0.62 -14.43
CA ARG A 42 -2.39 0.67 -14.76
C ARG A 42 -1.63 1.40 -13.66
N THR A 43 -0.56 0.78 -13.17
CA THR A 43 0.40 1.43 -12.28
C THR A 43 1.34 2.30 -13.11
N GLU A 44 1.30 3.61 -12.92
CA GLU A 44 2.24 4.57 -13.53
C GLU A 44 3.40 4.92 -12.59
N LEU A 45 3.19 4.80 -11.27
CA LEU A 45 4.20 5.06 -10.26
C LEU A 45 4.15 4.00 -9.16
N PHE A 46 5.27 3.34 -8.93
CA PHE A 46 5.46 2.37 -7.86
C PHE A 46 6.51 2.91 -6.87
N ILE A 47 6.10 3.17 -5.64
CA ILE A 47 6.93 3.75 -4.59
C ILE A 47 7.23 2.65 -3.58
N VAL A 48 8.51 2.39 -3.31
CA VAL A 48 8.94 1.40 -2.31
C VAL A 48 9.46 2.13 -1.08
N MET A 49 8.90 1.78 0.07
CA MET A 49 9.32 2.25 1.39
C MET A 49 9.87 1.05 2.16
N THR A 50 11.19 0.96 2.25
CA THR A 50 11.87 -0.08 3.04
C THR A 50 12.02 0.38 4.48
N MET A 51 11.32 -0.28 5.40
CA MET A 51 11.41 -0.01 6.83
C MET A 51 12.40 -0.98 7.48
N TYR A 52 13.49 -0.44 8.02
CA TYR A 52 14.46 -1.16 8.85
C TYR A 52 14.45 -0.58 10.26
N ASN A 53 13.88 -1.30 11.24
CA ASN A 53 13.81 -0.89 12.66
C ASN A 53 13.56 0.62 12.87
N GLU A 54 12.74 1.22 12.00
CA GLU A 54 12.57 2.68 11.99
C GLU A 54 11.73 3.09 13.19
N ASP A 55 12.12 4.20 13.82
CA ASP A 55 11.24 4.87 14.77
C ASP A 55 9.96 5.33 14.04
N ASP A 56 8.82 5.22 14.70
CA ASP A 56 7.49 5.42 14.10
C ASP A 56 7.35 6.82 13.47
N GLN A 57 8.11 7.78 14.00
CA GLN A 57 8.15 9.15 13.50
C GLN A 57 8.76 9.23 12.11
N LEU A 58 9.79 8.44 11.79
CA LEU A 58 10.42 8.46 10.47
C LEU A 58 9.49 7.88 9.42
N PHE A 59 8.86 6.74 9.72
CA PHE A 59 7.86 6.15 8.83
C PHE A 59 6.71 7.13 8.56
N THR A 60 6.14 7.72 9.62
CA THR A 60 5.01 8.64 9.49
C THR A 60 5.38 9.88 8.68
N ARG A 61 6.59 10.44 8.88
CA ARG A 61 7.08 11.59 8.10
C ARG A 61 7.22 11.26 6.62
N THR A 62 7.81 10.10 6.30
CA THR A 62 7.97 9.65 4.91
C THR A 62 6.62 9.40 4.26
N MET A 63 5.73 8.67 4.94
CA MET A 63 4.38 8.37 4.43
C MET A 63 3.56 9.64 4.21
N HIS A 64 3.64 10.61 5.13
CA HIS A 64 3.01 11.92 4.97
C HIS A 64 3.52 12.67 3.73
N GLY A 65 4.84 12.62 3.49
CA GLY A 65 5.45 13.15 2.27
C GLY A 65 4.91 12.47 1.01
N VAL A 66 4.81 11.14 1.01
CA VAL A 66 4.24 10.37 -0.10
C VAL A 66 2.78 10.78 -0.35
N MET A 67 1.96 10.87 0.69
CA MET A 67 0.55 11.28 0.57
C MET A 67 0.40 12.69 -0.02
N LYS A 68 1.22 13.65 0.43
CA LYS A 68 1.25 15.01 -0.13
C LYS A 68 1.62 15.02 -1.62
N ASN A 69 2.61 14.23 -2.02
CA ASN A 69 3.00 14.10 -3.42
C ASN A 69 1.88 13.49 -4.27
N VAL A 70 1.23 12.42 -3.78
CA VAL A 70 0.07 11.82 -4.47
C VAL A 70 -1.08 12.84 -4.60
N GLN A 71 -1.35 13.63 -3.56
CA GLN A 71 -2.34 14.70 -3.63
C GLN A 71 -1.96 15.76 -4.67
N HIS A 72 -0.69 16.16 -4.73
CA HIS A 72 -0.19 17.10 -5.72
C HIS A 72 -0.35 16.56 -7.16
N LEU A 73 -0.05 15.28 -7.39
CA LEU A 73 -0.33 14.62 -8.67
C LEU A 73 -1.83 14.70 -9.00
N CYS A 74 -2.70 14.53 -8.00
CA CYS A 74 -4.15 14.62 -8.22
C CYS A 74 -4.65 16.03 -8.55
N SER A 75 -3.92 17.08 -8.14
CA SER A 75 -4.26 18.47 -8.47
C SER A 75 -3.81 18.92 -9.87
N ARG A 76 -3.06 18.09 -10.61
CA ARG A 76 -2.55 18.48 -11.93
C ARG A 76 -3.65 18.40 -12.99
N ASP A 77 -4.13 19.55 -13.44
CA ASP A 77 -5.20 19.73 -14.42
C ASP A 77 -4.72 19.68 -15.89
N ARG A 78 -3.45 20.04 -16.15
CA ARG A 78 -2.84 20.07 -17.49
C ARG A 78 -1.98 18.84 -17.84
N SER A 79 -2.11 17.75 -17.09
CA SER A 79 -1.34 16.52 -17.35
C SER A 79 -2.16 15.50 -18.13
N LYS A 80 -1.52 14.81 -19.09
CA LYS A 80 -2.13 13.66 -19.77
C LYS A 80 -2.20 12.42 -18.86
N THR A 81 -1.30 12.33 -17.87
CA THR A 81 -1.19 11.16 -16.97
C THR A 81 -1.86 11.42 -15.63
N TRP A 82 -1.70 12.61 -15.07
CA TRP A 82 -2.13 12.98 -13.73
C TRP A 82 -3.42 13.83 -13.77
N GLY A 83 -4.12 13.90 -12.63
CA GLY A 83 -5.44 14.53 -12.51
C GLY A 83 -6.22 13.93 -11.36
N LYS A 84 -7.52 14.25 -11.22
CA LYS A 84 -8.34 13.88 -10.04
C LYS A 84 -8.26 12.40 -9.62
N ASP A 85 -8.09 11.48 -10.57
CA ASP A 85 -7.98 10.04 -10.35
C ASP A 85 -6.52 9.52 -10.37
N GLY A 86 -5.53 10.41 -10.32
CA GLY A 86 -4.10 10.07 -10.38
C GLY A 86 -3.65 9.12 -9.28
N TRP A 87 -4.26 9.20 -8.09
CA TRP A 87 -4.00 8.29 -6.98
C TRP A 87 -4.28 6.82 -7.33
N LYS A 88 -5.24 6.53 -8.23
CA LYS A 88 -5.54 5.17 -8.68
C LYS A 88 -4.38 4.53 -9.44
N LYS A 89 -3.47 5.34 -9.96
CA LYS A 89 -2.31 4.93 -10.76
C LYS A 89 -1.02 4.80 -9.94
N VAL A 90 -1.08 5.13 -8.64
CA VAL A 90 0.06 5.05 -7.73
C VAL A 90 -0.09 3.80 -6.85
N VAL A 91 1.00 3.06 -6.67
CA VAL A 91 1.11 1.98 -5.70
C VAL A 91 2.24 2.29 -4.75
N VAL A 92 1.96 2.25 -3.45
CA VAL A 92 2.95 2.39 -2.38
C VAL A 92 3.14 1.02 -1.75
N CYS A 93 4.37 0.50 -1.80
CA CYS A 93 4.77 -0.78 -1.25
C CYS A 93 5.63 -0.54 -0.01
N ILE A 94 5.24 -1.10 1.13
CA ILE A 94 6.00 -1.03 2.37
C ILE A 94 6.66 -2.39 2.58
N VAL A 95 7.99 -2.40 2.64
CA VAL A 95 8.80 -3.61 2.82
C VAL A 95 9.39 -3.58 4.23
N SER A 96 9.29 -4.67 4.97
CA SER A 96 9.82 -4.76 6.34
C SER A 96 10.38 -6.15 6.63
N ASP A 97 11.49 -6.20 7.37
CA ASP A 97 12.25 -7.41 7.73
C ASP A 97 11.59 -8.27 8.83
N GLY A 98 10.34 -8.67 8.60
CA GLY A 98 9.59 -9.55 9.48
C GLY A 98 8.86 -8.84 10.62
N ARG A 99 7.71 -9.40 11.01
CA ARG A 99 6.75 -8.76 11.94
C ARG A 99 7.27 -8.57 13.36
N SER A 100 8.17 -9.44 13.81
CA SER A 100 8.72 -9.39 15.17
C SER A 100 9.64 -8.20 15.42
N LYS A 101 10.13 -7.55 14.36
CA LYS A 101 11.04 -6.39 14.44
C LYS A 101 10.32 -5.05 14.22
N ILE A 102 9.00 -5.04 14.03
CA ILE A 102 8.24 -3.81 13.77
C ILE A 102 7.76 -3.21 15.10
N ASN A 103 8.03 -1.92 15.30
CA ASN A 103 7.53 -1.14 16.43
C ASN A 103 5.99 -1.18 16.48
N SER A 104 5.42 -1.42 17.67
CA SER A 104 3.97 -1.49 17.89
C SER A 104 3.22 -0.22 17.48
N ARG A 105 3.88 0.95 17.56
CA ARG A 105 3.31 2.22 17.12
C ARG A 105 3.24 2.30 15.60
N THR A 106 4.24 1.80 14.87
CA THR A 106 4.18 1.67 13.40
C THR A 106 3.04 0.74 12.98
N LEU A 107 2.87 -0.40 13.67
CA LEU A 107 1.72 -1.29 13.42
C LEU A 107 0.38 -0.60 13.68
N SER A 108 0.29 0.24 14.72
CA SER A 108 -0.90 1.03 15.02
C SER A 108 -1.21 2.05 13.91
N VAL A 109 -0.19 2.70 13.36
CA VAL A 109 -0.35 3.61 12.21
C VAL A 109 -0.80 2.85 10.96
N LEU A 110 -0.19 1.69 10.66
CA LEU A 110 -0.60 0.82 9.55
C LEU A 110 -2.04 0.32 9.71
N ALA A 111 -2.46 0.00 10.94
CA ALA A 111 -3.84 -0.38 11.24
C ALA A 111 -4.82 0.76 11.03
N ALA A 112 -4.49 1.97 11.50
CA ALA A 112 -5.30 3.16 11.29
C ALA A 112 -5.46 3.52 9.80
N MET A 113 -4.45 3.20 8.97
CA MET A 113 -4.52 3.35 7.52
C MET A 113 -5.29 2.22 6.80
N GLY A 114 -5.68 1.17 7.53
CA GLY A 114 -6.39 0.01 6.96
C GLY A 114 -5.50 -0.90 6.11
N VAL A 115 -4.18 -0.83 6.25
CA VAL A 115 -3.22 -1.70 5.53
C VAL A 115 -2.73 -2.87 6.39
N TYR A 116 -3.04 -2.86 7.69
CA TYR A 116 -2.73 -3.93 8.63
C TYR A 116 -3.92 -4.20 9.55
N GLN A 117 -4.17 -5.47 9.87
CA GLN A 117 -5.17 -5.86 10.85
C GLN A 117 -4.58 -6.95 11.73
N ASP A 118 -4.63 -6.71 13.04
CA ASP A 118 -4.10 -7.65 14.02
C ASP A 118 -4.85 -8.99 13.94
N GLY A 119 -4.12 -10.10 14.11
CA GLY A 119 -4.67 -11.45 14.09
C GLY A 119 -5.05 -12.05 12.73
N VAL A 120 -4.92 -11.33 11.60
CA VAL A 120 -5.15 -11.91 10.25
C VAL A 120 -4.04 -12.88 9.85
N ALA A 121 -2.83 -12.62 10.32
CA ALA A 121 -1.67 -13.40 9.96
C ALA A 121 -1.03 -13.99 11.22
N LYS A 122 -1.74 -14.97 11.79
CA LYS A 122 -1.26 -15.77 12.91
C LYS A 122 -0.22 -16.76 12.39
N ASN A 123 0.93 -16.82 13.06
CA ASN A 123 1.73 -18.04 13.01
C ASN A 123 0.91 -19.12 13.72
N VAL A 124 0.53 -20.15 12.97
CA VAL A 124 0.12 -21.42 13.57
C VAL A 124 1.40 -22.25 13.58
N GLY A 125 2.13 -22.21 14.69
CA GLY A 125 3.44 -22.86 14.84
C GLY A 125 4.41 -22.00 15.61
#